data_AF-A0A229XUT7-F1
#
_entry.id   AF-A0A229XUT7-F1
#
_cell.length_a   1.000
_cell.length_b   1.000
_cell.length_c   1.000
_cell.angle_alpha   90.00
_cell.angle_beta   90.00
_cell.angle_gamma   90.00
#
_symmetry.space_group_name_H-M   'P 1'
#
loop_
_entity.id
_entity.type
_entity.pdbx_description
1 polymer ?
#
loop_
_entity_poly.entity_id
_entity_poly.type
_entity_poly.pdbx_seq_one_letter_code
_entity_poly.pdbx_strand_id
1 'polypeptide(L)'
;MGAPRTSNIKRTIERNNCRKLLAQHIGEKLGLTISPDQVRTKPRQDDPYRWFLSERVKEEGLFDSNLSDLSSGKFGRIRKALVNKEIEAVPPEFEESPINEGMQNFASDYSFPATIRRLEQEKKDALSNYEELRASCSALTDEITMLKQELEHLQDENQKNVAAIHAFKQHLAEFLSRIQEHV
;
A
#
# COMPACT_ATOMS: atom_id res chain seq x y z
N MET A 1 6.15 -32.52 37.82
CA MET A 1 5.97 -31.22 37.14
C MET A 1 4.49 -30.86 37.17
N GLY A 2 4.11 -29.74 37.78
CA GLY A 2 2.71 -29.31 37.85
C GLY A 2 2.24 -28.69 36.54
N ALA A 3 1.00 -28.97 36.13
CA ALA A 3 0.42 -28.41 34.90
C ALA A 3 0.43 -26.86 34.93
N PRO A 4 0.78 -26.18 33.82
CA PRO A 4 0.78 -24.72 33.78
C PRO A 4 -0.61 -24.15 34.07
N ARG A 5 -0.69 -23.18 34.99
CA ARG A 5 -1.94 -22.43 35.24
C ARG A 5 -2.40 -21.76 33.95
N THR A 6 -3.70 -21.81 33.66
CA THR A 6 -4.34 -21.26 32.44
C THR A 6 -4.01 -19.78 32.19
N SER A 7 -3.76 -19.00 33.24
CA SER A 7 -3.30 -17.60 33.16
C SER A 7 -1.93 -17.45 32.50
N ASN A 8 -0.99 -18.37 32.74
CA ASN A 8 0.35 -18.33 32.17
C ASN A 8 0.33 -18.69 30.68
N ILE A 9 -0.57 -19.58 30.28
CA ILE A 9 -0.79 -19.94 28.87
C ILE A 9 -1.32 -18.72 28.11
N LYS A 10 -2.36 -18.04 28.64
CA LYS A 10 -2.90 -16.82 28.05
C LYS A 10 -1.84 -15.72 27.91
N ARG A 11 -1.04 -15.49 28.96
CA ARG A 11 0.08 -14.54 28.91
C ARG A 11 1.08 -14.87 27.81
N THR A 12 1.41 -16.16 27.64
CA THR A 12 2.35 -16.62 26.61
C THR A 12 1.81 -16.37 25.21
N ILE A 13 0.53 -16.66 24.98
CA ILE A 13 -0.15 -16.40 23.71
C ILE A 13 -0.14 -14.90 23.39
N GLU A 14 -0.54 -14.06 24.33
CA GLU A 14 -0.56 -12.61 24.15
C GLU A 14 0.82 -12.04 23.86
N ARG A 15 1.85 -12.49 24.59
CA ARG A 15 3.24 -12.11 24.34
C ARG A 15 3.69 -12.45 22.92
N ASN A 16 3.40 -13.68 22.47
CA ASN A 16 3.79 -14.14 21.14
C ASN A 16 3.05 -13.36 20.04
N ASN A 17 1.77 -13.04 20.26
CA ASN A 17 1.00 -12.22 19.34
C ASN A 17 1.56 -10.79 19.25
N CYS A 18 1.91 -10.17 20.39
CA CYS A 18 2.58 -8.85 20.38
C CYS A 18 3.91 -8.87 19.63
N ARG A 19 4.73 -9.91 19.83
CA ARG A 19 6.00 -10.07 19.09
C ARG A 19 5.78 -10.14 17.58
N LYS A 20 4.80 -10.93 17.13
CA LYS A 20 4.46 -11.05 15.71
C LYS A 20 4.04 -9.71 15.12
N LEU A 21 3.19 -8.98 15.83
CA LEU A 21 2.73 -7.66 15.37
C LEU A 21 3.86 -6.63 15.29
N LEU A 22 4.75 -6.60 16.29
CA LEU A 22 5.90 -5.71 16.26
C LEU A 22 6.89 -6.07 15.14
N ALA A 23 7.14 -7.37 14.91
CA ALA A 23 7.97 -7.84 13.81
C ALA A 23 7.39 -7.45 12.45
N GLN A 24 6.08 -7.66 12.27
CA GLN A 24 5.37 -7.25 11.08
C GLN A 24 5.48 -5.74 10.86
N HIS A 25 5.25 -4.95 11.90
CA HIS A 25 5.35 -3.49 11.82
C HIS A 25 6.75 -3.01 11.40
N ILE A 26 7.81 -3.65 11.91
CA ILE A 26 9.19 -3.37 11.48
C ILE A 26 9.35 -3.67 9.98
N GLY A 27 8.81 -4.80 9.51
CA GLY A 27 8.83 -5.15 8.09
C GLY A 27 8.06 -4.18 7.20
N GLU A 28 6.89 -3.73 7.63
CA GLU A 28 6.07 -2.77 6.90
C GLU A 28 6.74 -1.39 6.82
N LYS A 29 7.41 -0.94 7.88
CA LYS A 29 8.02 0.38 7.97
C LYS A 29 9.41 0.47 7.35
N LEU A 30 10.22 -0.56 7.57
CA LEU A 30 11.64 -0.54 7.23
C LEU A 30 12.01 -1.55 6.14
N GLY A 31 11.07 -2.38 5.68
CA GLY A 31 11.35 -3.45 4.72
C GLY A 31 12.19 -4.60 5.31
N LEU A 32 12.32 -4.67 6.64
CA LEU A 32 13.19 -5.64 7.33
C LEU A 32 12.42 -6.90 7.70
N THR A 33 13.01 -8.07 7.43
CA THR A 33 12.46 -9.35 7.91
C THR A 33 13.13 -9.73 9.24
N ILE A 34 12.42 -9.53 10.35
CA ILE A 34 12.91 -9.87 11.69
C ILE A 34 12.05 -10.97 12.29
N SER A 35 12.67 -12.01 12.86
CA SER A 35 11.93 -13.05 13.56
C SER A 35 11.22 -12.46 14.80
N PRO A 36 9.96 -12.82 15.09
CA PRO A 36 9.25 -12.36 16.28
C PRO A 36 10.04 -12.53 17.59
N ASP A 37 10.86 -13.58 17.71
CA ASP A 37 11.67 -13.84 18.90
C ASP A 37 12.91 -12.92 19.01
N GLN A 38 13.31 -12.28 17.92
CA GLN A 38 14.39 -11.30 17.87
C GLN A 38 13.90 -9.87 18.12
N VAL A 39 12.58 -9.66 18.20
CA VAL A 39 12.02 -8.35 18.52
C VAL A 39 12.29 -7.99 19.98
N ARG A 40 12.91 -6.82 20.17
CA ARG A 40 13.25 -6.21 21.45
C ARG A 40 12.48 -4.92 21.59
N THR A 41 11.90 -4.71 22.76
CA THR A 41 11.36 -3.40 23.17
C THR A 41 12.49 -2.39 23.42
N LYS A 42 13.69 -2.87 23.77
CA LYS A 42 14.92 -2.07 23.83
C LYS A 42 15.94 -2.63 22.84
N PRO A 43 15.91 -2.18 21.57
CA PRO A 43 16.94 -2.53 20.60
C PRO A 43 18.32 -2.10 21.09
N ARG A 44 19.32 -2.94 20.82
CA ARG A 44 20.74 -2.66 21.05
C ARG A 44 21.27 -1.77 19.94
N GLN A 45 22.49 -1.26 20.14
CA GLN A 45 23.17 -0.46 19.13
C GLN A 45 23.26 -1.16 17.76
N ASP A 46 23.53 -2.47 17.77
CA ASP A 46 23.70 -3.28 16.55
C ASP A 46 22.38 -3.75 15.92
N ASP A 47 21.23 -3.54 16.58
CA ASP A 47 19.95 -3.94 16.00
C ASP A 47 19.56 -2.98 14.85
N PRO A 48 18.95 -3.49 13.76
CA PRO A 48 18.71 -2.72 12.54
C PRO A 48 17.49 -1.79 12.62
N TYR A 49 16.94 -1.56 13.82
CA TYR A 49 15.78 -0.70 14.04
C TYR A 49 15.81 -0.05 15.42
N ARG A 50 15.04 1.01 15.57
CA ARG A 50 14.71 1.68 16.84
C ARG A 50 13.20 1.87 16.93
N TRP A 51 12.73 2.26 18.11
CA TRP A 51 11.34 2.62 18.33
C TRP A 51 11.25 4.13 18.53
N PHE A 52 10.46 4.79 17.68
CA PHE A 52 9.92 6.10 17.95
C PHE A 52 8.65 5.92 18.78
N LEU A 53 8.59 6.58 19.94
CA LEU A 53 7.50 6.43 20.90
C LEU A 53 6.90 7.80 21.20
N SER A 54 5.57 7.89 21.19
CA SER A 54 4.89 9.09 21.68
C SER A 54 5.14 9.30 23.18
N GLU A 55 5.01 10.54 23.64
CA GLU A 55 5.23 10.89 25.06
C GLU A 55 4.37 10.04 26.00
N ARG A 56 3.09 9.83 25.64
CA ARG A 56 2.18 8.94 26.38
C ARG A 56 2.74 7.52 26.53
N VAL A 57 3.30 6.96 25.46
CA VAL A 57 3.84 5.59 25.46
C VAL A 57 5.11 5.50 26.30
N LYS A 58 5.93 6.56 26.30
CA LYS A 58 7.10 6.70 27.17
C LYS A 58 6.67 6.77 28.64
N GLU A 59 5.71 7.63 28.99
CA GLU A 59 5.17 7.76 30.36
C GLU A 59 4.55 6.46 30.90
N GLU A 60 3.85 5.70 30.05
CA GLU A 60 3.28 4.38 30.44
C GLU A 60 4.36 3.29 30.64
N GLY A 61 5.61 3.56 30.25
CA GLY A 61 6.72 2.63 30.37
C GLY A 61 6.45 1.31 29.65
N LEU A 62 5.84 1.36 28.46
CA LEU A 62 5.48 0.16 27.71
C LEU A 62 6.71 -0.56 27.14
N PHE A 63 7.80 0.18 26.89
CA PHE A 63 9.03 -0.33 26.29
C PHE A 63 10.20 -0.33 27.29
N ASP A 64 9.94 -0.08 28.58
CA ASP A 64 10.98 -0.02 29.63
C ASP A 64 11.56 -1.40 30.01
N SER A 65 10.87 -2.48 29.68
CA SER A 65 11.33 -3.83 29.94
C SER A 65 11.02 -4.75 28.76
N ASN A 66 11.62 -5.95 28.77
CA ASN A 66 11.39 -6.91 27.69
C ASN A 66 9.95 -7.42 27.73
N LEU A 67 9.42 -7.81 26.56
CA LEU A 67 8.07 -8.40 26.44
C LEU A 67 7.84 -9.61 27.36
N SER A 68 8.89 -10.31 27.78
CA SER A 68 8.79 -11.42 28.73
C SER A 68 8.41 -10.96 30.14
N ASP A 69 8.82 -9.75 30.53
CA ASP A 69 8.68 -9.19 31.87
C ASP A 69 7.39 -8.37 32.02
N LEU A 70 6.83 -7.89 30.92
CA LEU A 70 5.59 -7.10 30.90
C LEU A 70 4.37 -7.83 31.47
N SER A 71 3.53 -7.13 32.22
CA SER A 71 2.24 -7.66 32.68
C SER A 71 1.29 -7.91 31.50
N SER A 72 0.37 -8.86 31.66
CA SER A 72 -0.56 -9.25 30.59
C SER A 72 -1.40 -8.08 30.04
N GLY A 73 -1.67 -7.05 30.86
CA GLY A 73 -2.39 -5.85 30.44
C GLY A 73 -1.61 -4.91 29.51
N LYS A 74 -0.28 -4.93 29.57
CA LYS A 74 0.57 -4.07 28.70
C LYS A 74 0.58 -4.52 27.25
N PHE A 75 0.38 -5.81 26.97
CA PHE A 75 0.29 -6.34 25.59
C PHE A 75 -0.86 -5.70 24.79
N GLY A 76 -2.04 -5.58 25.39
CA GLY A 76 -3.18 -4.91 24.77
C GLY A 76 -2.91 -3.43 24.49
N ARG A 77 -2.18 -2.76 25.40
CA ARG A 77 -1.79 -1.35 25.24
C ARG A 77 -0.82 -1.14 24.08
N ILE A 78 0.22 -1.98 23.98
CA ILE A 78 1.18 -1.94 22.87
C ILE A 78 0.45 -2.11 21.53
N ARG A 79 -0.49 -3.07 21.45
CA ARG A 79 -1.28 -3.31 20.24
C ARG A 79 -2.11 -2.09 19.85
N LYS A 80 -2.77 -1.46 20.81
CA LYS A 80 -3.57 -0.25 20.58
C LYS A 80 -2.68 0.92 20.13
N ALA A 81 -1.54 1.11 20.78
CA ALA A 81 -0.59 2.16 20.45
C ALA A 81 0.01 1.99 19.04
N LEU A 82 0.27 0.75 18.59
CA LEU A 82 0.65 0.47 17.20
C LEU A 82 -0.43 0.91 16.20
N VAL A 83 -1.69 0.57 16.45
CA VAL A 83 -2.82 0.96 15.58
C VAL A 83 -3.00 2.49 15.54
N ASN A 84 -2.80 3.14 16.68
CA ASN A 84 -2.88 4.59 16.81
C ASN A 84 -1.67 5.34 16.25
N LYS A 85 -0.65 4.64 15.73
CA LYS A 85 0.64 5.22 15.29
C LYS A 85 1.38 5.98 16.41
N GLU A 86 1.23 5.52 17.65
CA GLU A 86 1.94 6.04 18.83
C GLU A 86 3.28 5.31 19.05
N ILE A 87 3.50 4.21 18.33
CA ILE A 87 4.73 3.43 18.27
C ILE A 87 5.06 3.25 16.80
N GLU A 88 6.29 3.58 16.41
CA GLU A 88 6.77 3.40 15.05
C GLU A 88 8.17 2.81 15.03
N ALA A 89 8.40 1.84 14.14
CA ALA A 89 9.74 1.33 13.88
C ALA A 89 10.49 2.30 12.96
N VAL A 90 11.67 2.75 13.39
CA VAL A 90 12.49 3.73 12.67
C VAL A 90 13.92 3.20 12.45
N PRO A 91 14.67 3.69 11.45
CA PRO A 91 16.06 3.30 11.24
C PRO A 91 16.97 3.62 12.45
N PRO A 92 18.10 2.92 12.63
CA PRO A 92 19.07 3.22 13.70
C PRO A 92 19.64 4.64 13.69
N GLU A 93 19.70 5.24 12.51
CA GLU A 93 20.17 6.62 12.25
C GLU A 93 19.12 7.68 12.62
N PHE A 94 17.91 7.25 13.02
CA PHE A 94 16.87 8.15 13.48
C PHE A 94 17.24 8.68 14.87
N GLU A 95 17.96 9.80 14.92
CA GLU A 95 18.09 10.58 16.13
C GLU A 95 16.75 11.26 16.42
N GLU A 96 16.09 10.87 17.50
CA GLU A 96 15.12 11.76 18.15
C GLU A 96 15.93 12.97 18.62
N SER A 97 16.07 13.99 17.76
CA SER A 97 16.63 15.27 18.19
C SER A 97 15.84 15.68 19.43
N PRO A 98 16.49 15.84 20.61
CA PRO A 98 15.87 16.59 21.67
C PRO A 98 15.49 17.93 21.06
N ILE A 99 14.29 18.41 21.33
CA ILE A 99 13.92 19.80 21.09
C ILE A 99 14.85 20.62 22.00
N ASN A 100 16.08 20.87 21.55
CA ASN A 100 17.05 21.68 22.26
C ASN A 100 16.96 23.06 21.63
N GLU A 101 16.44 23.99 22.42
CA GLU A 101 16.56 25.42 22.22
C GLU A 101 18.04 25.77 22.06
N GLY A 102 18.54 25.69 20.83
CA GLY A 102 19.98 25.67 20.61
C GLY A 102 20.29 25.52 19.14
N MET A 103 19.78 26.46 18.35
CA MET A 103 20.15 26.65 16.95
C MET A 103 21.66 26.96 16.89
N GLN A 104 22.49 25.93 16.77
CA GLN A 104 23.92 26.13 16.50
C GLN A 104 24.44 25.06 15.55
N ASN A 105 24.54 25.50 14.29
CA ASN A 105 25.61 25.17 13.35
C ASN A 105 25.89 23.68 13.11
N PHE A 106 24.97 23.02 12.41
CA PHE A 106 25.39 22.09 11.37
C PHE A 106 25.17 22.76 10.01
N ALA A 107 26.24 23.34 9.49
CA ALA A 107 26.33 23.62 8.07
C ALA A 107 26.41 22.28 7.34
N SER A 108 25.27 21.77 6.91
CA SER A 108 25.17 20.71 5.91
C SER A 108 23.98 21.02 5.00
N ASP A 109 24.24 21.81 3.96
CA ASP A 109 23.53 21.98 2.66
C ASP A 109 22.00 22.09 2.54
N TYR A 110 21.21 21.96 3.61
CA TYR A 110 19.76 22.05 3.54
C TYR A 110 19.22 22.82 4.73
N SER A 111 19.18 24.15 4.58
CA SER A 111 18.41 25.02 5.48
C SER A 111 16.95 24.53 5.52
N PHE A 112 16.40 24.23 6.70
CA PHE A 112 15.03 23.74 6.88
C PHE A 112 13.97 24.52 6.05
N PRO A 113 14.01 25.87 6.03
CA PRO A 113 13.17 26.68 5.15
C PRO A 113 13.35 26.42 3.64
N ALA A 114 14.58 26.12 3.20
CA ALA A 114 14.85 25.77 1.80
C ALA A 114 14.25 24.40 1.43
N THR A 115 14.32 23.42 2.34
CA THR A 115 13.67 22.11 2.15
C THR A 115 12.16 22.25 2.06
N ILE A 116 11.54 23.06 2.93
CA ILE A 116 10.10 23.32 2.91
C ILE A 116 9.68 23.92 1.56
N ARG A 117 10.35 25.00 1.11
CA ARG A 117 10.04 25.61 -0.19
C ARG A 117 10.19 24.64 -1.35
N ARG A 118 11.24 23.82 -1.34
CA ARG A 118 11.45 22.79 -2.36
C ARG A 118 10.30 21.79 -2.37
N LEU A 119 9.90 21.27 -1.21
CA LEU A 119 8.80 20.31 -1.11
C LEU A 119 7.45 20.92 -1.52
N GLU A 120 7.20 22.18 -1.18
CA GLU A 120 6.02 22.90 -1.63
C GLU A 120 6.00 23.06 -3.16
N GLN A 121 7.16 23.35 -3.76
CA GLN A 121 7.31 23.44 -5.20
C GLN A 121 7.12 22.07 -5.88
N GLU A 122 7.79 21.02 -5.39
CA GLU A 122 7.64 19.65 -5.90
C GLU A 122 6.18 19.19 -5.80
N LYS A 123 5.48 19.51 -4.70
CA LYS A 123 4.05 19.22 -4.54
C LYS A 123 3.22 19.95 -5.59
N LYS A 124 3.51 21.23 -5.86
CA LYS A 124 2.80 22.02 -6.86
C LYS A 124 3.01 21.44 -8.26
N ASP A 125 4.24 21.09 -8.60
CA ASP A 125 4.59 20.52 -9.90
C ASP A 125 3.95 19.14 -10.08
N ALA A 126 3.95 18.31 -9.03
CA ALA A 126 3.28 17.01 -9.04
C ALA A 126 1.76 17.13 -9.23
N LEU A 127 1.12 18.14 -8.63
CA LEU A 127 -0.30 18.41 -8.83
C LEU A 127 -0.61 18.84 -10.27
N SER A 128 0.20 19.72 -10.85
CA SER A 128 0.05 20.13 -12.25
C SER A 128 0.16 18.93 -13.19
N ASN A 129 1.20 18.10 -13.02
CA ASN A 129 1.39 16.90 -13.82
C ASN A 129 0.24 15.91 -13.67
N TYR A 130 -0.30 15.76 -12.45
CA TYR A 130 -1.44 14.89 -12.19
C TYR A 130 -2.70 15.38 -12.93
N GLU A 131 -2.96 16.69 -12.93
CA GLU A 131 -4.11 17.27 -13.62
C GLU A 131 -3.99 17.12 -15.14
N GLU A 132 -2.81 17.36 -15.70
CA GLU A 132 -2.52 17.15 -17.13
C GLU A 132 -2.71 15.68 -17.53
N LEU A 133 -2.14 14.75 -16.77
CA LEU A 133 -2.29 13.32 -17.02
C LEU A 133 -3.76 12.88 -16.91
N ARG A 134 -4.49 13.42 -15.93
CA ARG A 134 -5.92 13.16 -15.78
C ARG A 134 -6.73 13.66 -16.98
N ALA A 135 -6.43 14.84 -17.49
CA ALA A 135 -7.08 15.39 -18.68
C ALA A 135 -6.79 14.52 -19.92
N SER A 136 -5.53 14.09 -20.09
CA SER A 136 -5.14 13.18 -21.17
C SER A 136 -5.87 11.83 -21.10
N CYS A 137 -5.95 11.22 -19.91
CA CYS A 137 -6.70 9.98 -19.71
C CYS A 137 -8.20 10.13 -20.03
N SER A 138 -8.79 11.28 -19.69
CA SER A 138 -10.18 11.58 -20.04
C SER A 138 -10.36 11.62 -21.56
N ALA A 139 -9.50 12.35 -22.28
CA ALA A 139 -9.57 12.47 -23.73
C ALA A 139 -9.42 11.10 -24.44
N LEU A 140 -8.48 10.27 -24.00
CA LEU A 140 -8.31 8.91 -24.53
C LEU A 140 -9.52 8.02 -24.25
N THR A 141 -10.18 8.20 -23.10
CA THR A 141 -11.41 7.47 -22.77
C THR A 141 -12.55 7.84 -23.72
N ASP A 142 -12.68 9.12 -24.04
CA ASP A 142 -13.66 9.62 -25.00
C ASP A 142 -13.36 9.06 -26.41
N GLU A 143 -12.09 9.07 -26.83
CA GLU A 143 -11.66 8.50 -28.11
C GLU A 143 -11.96 6.99 -28.21
N ILE A 144 -11.64 6.22 -27.17
CA ILE A 144 -11.96 4.78 -27.11
C ILE A 144 -13.47 4.57 -27.23
N THR A 145 -14.28 5.44 -26.64
CA THR A 145 -15.74 5.36 -26.69
C THR A 145 -16.24 5.61 -28.11
N MET A 146 -15.73 6.65 -28.78
CA MET A 146 -16.05 6.95 -30.18
C MET A 146 -15.66 5.81 -31.13
N LEU A 147 -14.44 5.27 -30.99
CA LEU A 147 -13.96 4.16 -31.81
C LEU A 147 -14.79 2.89 -31.61
N LYS A 148 -15.26 2.63 -30.39
CA LYS A 148 -16.16 1.50 -30.11
C LYS A 148 -17.50 1.65 -30.81
N GLN A 149 -18.08 2.85 -30.79
CA GLN A 149 -19.34 3.15 -31.48
C GLN A 149 -19.21 2.98 -33.00
N GLU A 150 -18.12 3.49 -33.58
CA GLU A 150 -17.85 3.34 -35.02
C GLU A 150 -17.65 1.86 -35.41
N LEU A 151 -16.94 1.09 -34.57
CA LEU A 151 -16.74 -0.33 -34.79
C LEU A 151 -18.05 -1.10 -34.76
N GLU A 152 -18.94 -0.79 -33.82
CA GLU A 152 -20.29 -1.38 -33.74
C GLU A 152 -21.11 -1.04 -34.99
N HIS A 153 -21.09 0.21 -35.44
CA HIS A 153 -21.77 0.63 -36.66
C HIS A 153 -21.28 -0.14 -37.90
N LEU A 154 -19.96 -0.23 -38.09
CA LEU A 154 -19.36 -0.95 -39.20
C LEU A 154 -19.64 -2.47 -39.14
N GLN A 155 -19.70 -3.05 -37.94
CA GLN A 155 -20.09 -4.45 -37.77
C GLN A 155 -21.52 -4.69 -38.22
N ASP A 156 -22.45 -3.80 -37.85
CA ASP A 156 -23.85 -3.88 -38.27
C ASP A 156 -24.01 -3.76 -39.80
N GLU A 157 -23.30 -2.83 -40.42
CA GLU A 157 -23.30 -2.70 -41.89
C GLU A 157 -22.73 -3.95 -42.57
N ASN A 158 -21.61 -4.46 -42.07
CA ASN A 158 -21.00 -5.68 -42.59
C ASN A 158 -21.95 -6.88 -42.46
N GLN A 159 -22.63 -7.02 -41.32
CA GLN A 159 -23.61 -8.08 -41.11
C GLN A 159 -24.77 -8.00 -42.11
N LYS A 160 -25.27 -6.79 -42.40
CA LYS A 160 -26.31 -6.57 -43.43
C LYS A 160 -25.80 -6.94 -44.82
N ASN A 161 -24.58 -6.53 -45.15
CA ASN A 161 -23.96 -6.84 -46.44
C ASN A 161 -23.74 -8.35 -46.62
N VAL A 162 -23.26 -9.04 -45.58
CA VAL A 162 -23.10 -10.50 -45.58
C VAL A 162 -24.45 -11.20 -45.78
N ALA A 163 -25.50 -10.74 -45.10
CA ALA A 163 -26.85 -11.29 -45.26
C ALA A 163 -27.38 -11.07 -46.69
N ALA A 164 -27.18 -9.90 -47.27
CA ALA A 164 -27.57 -9.59 -48.65
C ALA A 164 -26.82 -10.48 -49.67
N ILE A 165 -25.51 -10.66 -49.49
CA ILE A 165 -24.70 -11.57 -50.32
C ILE A 165 -25.23 -13.01 -50.21
N HIS A 166 -25.55 -13.46 -49.00
CA HIS A 166 -26.10 -14.79 -48.79
C HIS A 166 -27.44 -14.99 -49.50
N ALA A 167 -28.37 -14.03 -49.36
CA ALA A 167 -29.66 -14.06 -50.04
C ALA A 167 -29.50 -14.09 -51.57
N PHE A 168 -28.59 -13.28 -52.12
CA PHE A 168 -28.31 -13.28 -53.55
C PHE A 168 -27.73 -14.62 -54.03
N LYS A 169 -26.80 -15.21 -53.27
CA LYS A 169 -26.25 -16.55 -53.56
C LYS A 169 -27.33 -17.63 -53.54
N GLN A 170 -28.26 -17.59 -52.59
CA GLN A 170 -29.40 -18.52 -52.54
C GLN A 170 -30.29 -18.39 -53.78
N HIS A 171 -30.65 -17.16 -54.15
CA HIS A 171 -31.46 -16.91 -55.33
C HIS A 171 -30.79 -17.39 -56.62
N LEU A 172 -29.47 -17.21 -56.75
CA LEU A 172 -28.70 -17.76 -57.86
C LEU A 172 -28.72 -19.30 -57.88
N ALA A 173 -28.55 -19.94 -56.72
CA ALA A 173 -28.60 -21.40 -56.64
C ALA A 173 -29.98 -21.94 -57.05
N GLU A 174 -31.07 -21.32 -56.57
CA GLU A 174 -32.43 -21.67 -56.98
C GLU A 174 -32.65 -21.49 -58.49
N PHE A 175 -32.18 -20.38 -59.05
CA PHE A 175 -32.28 -20.11 -60.48
C PHE A 175 -31.53 -21.16 -61.31
N LEU A 176 -30.31 -21.51 -60.91
CA LEU A 176 -29.52 -22.54 -61.60
C LEU A 176 -30.17 -23.92 -61.52
N SER A 177 -30.74 -24.31 -60.37
CA SER A 177 -31.49 -25.57 -60.24
C SER A 177 -32.68 -25.63 -61.19
N ARG A 178 -33.45 -24.54 -61.32
CA ARG A 178 -34.60 -24.47 -62.25
C ARG A 178 -34.17 -24.62 -63.71
N ILE A 179 -33.01 -24.09 -64.11
CA ILE A 179 -32.50 -24.27 -65.47
C ILE A 179 -32.16 -25.75 -65.71
N GLN A 180 -31.54 -26.42 -64.74
CA GLN A 180 -31.18 -27.84 -64.86
C GLN A 180 -32.39 -28.78 -64.92
N GLU A 181 -33.54 -28.39 -64.35
CA GLU A 181 -34.78 -29.17 -64.42
C GLU A 181 -35.51 -29.07 -65.77
N HIS A 182 -35.17 -28.08 -66.60
CA HIS A 182 -35.82 -27.79 -67.89
C HIS A 182 -34.95 -28.12 -69.12
N VAL A 183 -33.79 -28.73 -68.94
CA VAL A 183 -32.89 -29.25 -69.99
C VAL A 183 -32.87 -30.77 -69.93
#